data_AF-A0A7K8JFJ0-F1
#
_entry.id   AF-A0A7K8JFJ0-F1
#
_cell.length_a   1.000
_cell.length_b   1.000
_cell.length_c   1.000
_cell.angle_alpha   90.00
_cell.angle_beta   90.00
_cell.angle_gamma   90.00
#
_symmetry.space_group_name_H-M   'P 1'
#
loop_
_entity.id
_entity.type
_entity.pdbx_description
1 polymer ?
#
loop_
_entity_poly.entity_id
_entity_poly.type
_entity_poly.pdbx_seq_one_letter_code
_entity_poly.pdbx_strand_id
1 'polypeptide(L)'
;DVGGDNTGGAPGGPPRPRRAFACPECGRGFAYLSYLQRHSIAHSPHKPHVCRACGKAFKRLSHLERHRFTHTGHAGGTGKAPACPPCPLARHRRGHGGGGGGGGGGERPFPCPLCPRRFGDRGALRRHRRGKHPGDGP
;
A
#
# COMPACT_ATOMS: atom_id res chain seq x y z
N ASP A 1 34.52 -37.94 34.04
CA ASP A 1 33.23 -37.26 34.20
C ASP A 1 33.20 -36.10 33.21
N VAL A 2 32.47 -36.26 32.11
CA VAL A 2 32.20 -35.20 31.13
C VAL A 2 30.73 -34.85 31.34
N GLY A 3 30.45 -33.65 31.83
CA GLY A 3 29.10 -33.16 32.06
C GLY A 3 29.09 -31.67 32.36
N GLY A 4 28.39 -30.89 31.55
CA GLY A 4 28.28 -29.43 31.69
C GLY A 4 27.85 -28.76 30.39
N ASP A 5 26.61 -29.01 30.00
CA ASP A 5 25.91 -28.57 28.80
C ASP A 5 25.58 -27.07 28.72
N ASN A 6 25.66 -26.60 27.48
CA ASN A 6 25.12 -25.42 26.82
C ASN A 6 23.80 -24.81 27.34
N THR A 7 23.76 -23.49 27.49
CA THR A 7 22.73 -22.59 26.90
C THR A 7 23.26 -21.16 26.98
N GLY A 8 23.50 -20.40 25.91
CA GLY A 8 22.54 -19.99 24.91
C GLY A 8 22.31 -18.49 25.04
N GLY A 9 23.03 -17.68 24.26
CA GLY A 9 22.88 -16.23 24.27
C GLY A 9 23.80 -15.55 23.28
N ALA A 10 23.50 -15.66 21.98
CA ALA A 10 24.21 -14.91 20.95
C ALA A 10 24.04 -13.39 21.18
N PRO A 11 25.12 -12.62 21.45
CA PRO A 11 25.03 -11.17 21.52
C PRO A 11 25.35 -10.62 20.12
N GLY A 12 24.33 -10.35 19.31
CA GLY A 12 24.63 -9.86 17.96
C GLY A 12 23.49 -9.47 17.03
N GLY A 13 22.25 -9.39 17.52
CA GLY A 13 21.20 -8.74 16.74
C GLY A 13 21.36 -7.21 16.83
N PRO A 14 21.25 -6.44 15.73
CA PRO A 14 21.18 -4.99 15.84
C PRO A 14 20.04 -4.64 16.81
N PRO A 15 20.24 -3.71 17.77
CA PRO A 15 19.20 -3.36 18.71
C PRO A 15 17.95 -2.99 17.92
N ARG A 16 16.83 -3.67 18.21
CA ARG A 16 15.54 -3.31 17.63
C ARG A 16 15.36 -1.81 17.90
N PRO A 17 15.05 -0.97 16.89
CA PRO A 17 14.98 0.46 17.10
C PRO A 17 13.99 0.70 18.23
N ARG A 18 14.49 1.24 19.35
CA ARG A 18 13.67 1.58 20.51
C ARG A 18 12.59 2.52 19.98
N ARG A 19 11.34 2.06 20.02
CA ARG A 19 10.18 2.89 19.68
C ARG A 19 9.94 3.80 20.88
N ALA A 20 10.79 4.82 21.02
CA ALA A 20 10.80 5.74 22.16
C ALA A 20 9.59 6.68 22.17
N PHE A 21 8.97 6.90 21.01
CA PHE A 21 7.87 7.84 20.85
C PHE A 21 6.56 7.08 20.68
N ALA A 22 5.73 7.03 21.71
CA ALA A 22 4.42 6.37 21.67
C ALA A 22 3.29 7.39 21.45
N CYS A 23 2.30 7.03 20.64
CA CYS A 23 1.11 7.84 20.44
C CYS A 23 0.22 7.75 21.68
N PRO A 24 -0.15 8.88 22.33
CA PRO A 24 -0.99 8.85 23.52
C PRO A 24 -2.41 8.37 23.23
N GLU A 25 -2.90 8.54 22.00
CA GLU A 25 -4.28 8.16 21.64
C GLU A 25 -4.45 6.67 21.32
N CYS A 26 -3.41 5.98 20.84
CA CYS A 26 -3.53 4.58 20.39
C CYS A 26 -2.37 3.67 20.83
N GLY A 27 -1.44 4.18 21.64
CA GLY A 27 -0.29 3.43 22.17
C GLY A 27 0.77 3.04 21.12
N ARG A 28 0.61 3.43 19.86
CA ARG A 28 1.51 2.99 18.79
C ARG A 28 2.89 3.64 18.92
N GLY A 29 3.93 2.82 19.01
CA GLY A 29 5.32 3.28 19.12
C GLY A 29 5.99 3.60 17.77
N PHE A 30 6.81 4.64 17.73
CA PHE A 30 7.58 5.12 16.59
C PHE A 30 9.05 5.33 16.97
N ALA A 31 9.95 5.12 16.01
CA ALA A 31 11.39 5.30 16.21
C ALA A 31 11.80 6.79 16.23
N TYR A 32 11.00 7.67 15.64
CA TYR A 32 11.30 9.09 15.52
C TYR A 32 10.08 9.95 15.85
N LEU A 33 10.31 11.10 16.49
CA LEU A 33 9.28 12.07 16.84
C LEU A 33 8.53 12.60 15.61
N SER A 34 9.23 12.80 14.49
CA SER A 34 8.61 13.24 13.22
C SER A 34 7.57 12.25 12.69
N TYR A 35 7.78 10.94 12.92
CA TYR A 35 6.81 9.91 12.57
C TYR A 35 5.62 9.87 13.52
N LEU A 36 5.86 10.09 14.82
CA LEU A 36 4.79 10.26 15.81
C LEU A 36 3.91 11.47 15.45
N GLN A 37 4.50 12.65 15.21
CA GLN A 37 3.76 13.86 14.84
C GLN A 37 2.97 13.67 13.55
N ARG A 38 3.58 13.05 12.53
CA ARG A 38 2.85 12.73 11.29
C ARG A 38 1.71 11.73 11.51
N HIS A 39 1.86 10.85 12.50
CA HIS A 39 0.84 9.90 12.88
C HIS A 39 -0.29 10.54 13.69
N SER A 40 -0.01 11.50 14.59
CA SER A 40 -1.06 12.17 15.38
C SER A 40 -2.01 13.01 14.51
N ILE A 41 -1.53 13.57 13.39
CA ILE A 41 -2.40 14.20 12.36
C ILE A 41 -3.41 13.18 11.80
N ALA A 42 -3.14 11.87 11.92
CA ALA A 42 -4.10 10.85 11.52
C ALA A 42 -5.30 10.73 12.46
N HIS A 43 -5.17 11.12 13.73
CA HIS A 43 -6.27 11.11 14.67
C HIS A 43 -7.07 12.41 14.62
N SER A 44 -6.40 13.53 14.39
CA SER A 44 -7.11 14.79 14.20
C SER A 44 -7.94 14.77 12.90
N PRO A 45 -9.21 15.20 12.95
CA PRO A 45 -10.01 15.42 11.73
C PRO A 45 -9.49 16.62 10.93
N HIS A 46 -8.63 17.44 11.53
CA HIS A 46 -8.02 18.61 10.90
C HIS A 46 -7.09 18.18 9.76
N LYS A 47 -7.55 18.42 8.54
CA LYS A 47 -6.80 18.18 7.30
C LYS A 47 -6.38 19.54 6.75
N PRO A 48 -5.16 20.02 7.10
CA PRO A 48 -4.75 21.38 6.76
C PRO A 48 -4.63 21.62 5.25
N HIS A 49 -4.55 20.56 4.45
CA HIS A 49 -4.33 20.67 3.01
C HIS A 49 -5.62 20.35 2.23
N VAL A 50 -6.37 21.39 1.88
CA VAL A 50 -7.65 21.25 1.16
C VAL A 50 -7.46 21.51 -0.33
N CYS A 51 -8.05 20.63 -1.15
CA CYS A 51 -8.11 20.82 -2.59
C CYS A 51 -9.18 21.86 -2.93
N ARG A 52 -8.77 23.01 -3.46
CA ARG A 52 -9.69 24.08 -3.88
C ARG A 52 -10.64 23.68 -5.01
N ALA A 53 -10.26 22.70 -5.85
CA ALA A 53 -11.08 22.28 -6.99
C ALA A 53 -12.28 21.40 -6.61
N CYS A 54 -12.22 20.66 -5.49
CA CYS A 54 -13.29 19.72 -5.11
C CYS A 54 -13.57 19.64 -3.60
N GLY A 55 -12.94 20.50 -2.80
CA GLY A 55 -13.10 20.53 -1.35
C GLY A 55 -12.48 19.35 -0.58
N LYS A 56 -11.85 18.37 -1.25
CA LYS A 56 -11.25 17.21 -0.56
C LYS A 56 -10.04 17.63 0.28
N ALA A 57 -10.04 17.22 1.54
CA ALA A 57 -8.98 17.58 2.49
C ALA A 57 -8.03 16.41 2.77
N PHE A 58 -6.73 16.71 2.84
CA PHE A 58 -5.65 15.75 2.99
C PHE A 58 -4.80 16.07 4.23
N LYS A 59 -4.26 15.01 4.83
CA LYS A 59 -3.38 15.10 6.00
C LYS A 59 -1.94 15.48 5.65
N ARG A 60 -1.56 15.45 4.36
CA ARG A 60 -0.19 15.72 3.89
C ARG A 60 -0.23 16.49 2.58
N LEU A 61 0.69 17.44 2.43
CA LEU A 61 0.83 18.23 1.20
C LEU A 61 1.10 17.35 -0.02
N SER A 62 2.03 16.40 0.07
CA SER A 62 2.35 15.49 -1.04
C SER A 62 1.15 14.64 -1.52
N HIS A 63 0.22 14.33 -0.62
CA HIS A 63 -1.02 13.66 -1.00
C HIS A 63 -2.00 14.60 -1.69
N LEU A 64 -2.10 15.86 -1.25
CA LEU A 64 -2.88 16.90 -1.93
C LEU A 64 -2.31 17.16 -3.32
N GLU A 65 -0.98 17.31 -3.45
CA GLU A 65 -0.32 17.54 -4.74
C GLU A 65 -0.62 16.40 -5.72
N ARG A 66 -0.38 15.15 -5.32
CA ARG A 66 -0.75 13.97 -6.12
C ARG A 66 -2.24 13.98 -6.50
N HIS A 67 -3.09 14.38 -5.57
CA HIS A 67 -4.53 14.47 -5.82
C HIS A 67 -4.88 15.59 -6.81
N ARG A 68 -4.17 16.72 -6.82
CA ARG A 68 -4.41 17.81 -7.80
C ARG A 68 -4.24 17.32 -9.23
N PHE A 69 -3.30 16.39 -9.48
CA PHE A 69 -3.13 15.76 -10.80
C PHE A 69 -4.32 14.90 -11.25
N THR A 70 -5.18 14.48 -10.33
CA THR A 70 -6.42 13.78 -10.69
C THR A 70 -7.49 14.70 -11.28
N HIS A 71 -7.41 16.01 -11.00
CA HIS A 71 -8.30 17.02 -11.58
C HIS A 71 -7.84 17.48 -12.95
N THR A 72 -6.53 17.55 -13.17
CA THR A 72 -5.94 17.99 -14.44
C THR A 72 -5.83 16.86 -15.47
N GLY A 73 -6.33 15.65 -15.17
CA GLY A 73 -6.53 14.58 -16.15
C GLY A 73 -5.27 13.95 -16.77
N HIS A 74 -4.05 14.45 -16.52
CA HIS A 74 -2.85 13.85 -17.10
C HIS A 74 -1.53 14.21 -16.40
N ALA A 75 -0.71 13.17 -16.23
CA ALA A 75 0.74 13.13 -16.02
C ALA A 75 1.34 13.61 -14.67
N GLY A 76 1.72 12.60 -13.87
CA GLY A 76 2.77 12.70 -12.87
C GLY A 76 2.80 11.46 -11.97
N GLY A 77 3.50 10.37 -12.26
CA GLY A 77 4.32 10.03 -13.41
C GLY A 77 4.70 8.55 -13.34
N THR A 78 4.70 7.90 -14.50
CA THR A 78 5.69 6.92 -14.99
C THR A 78 5.40 6.73 -16.48
N GLY A 79 6.29 7.26 -17.34
CA GLY A 79 6.40 6.87 -18.75
C GLY A 79 5.13 6.82 -19.62
N LYS A 80 4.40 7.93 -19.77
CA LYS A 80 3.52 8.09 -20.93
C LYS A 80 4.21 9.03 -21.93
N ALA A 81 4.91 8.43 -22.89
CA ALA A 81 5.42 9.14 -24.05
C ALA A 81 4.25 9.79 -24.84
N PRO A 82 4.47 10.90 -25.56
CA PRO A 82 3.46 11.48 -26.43
C PRO A 82 2.94 10.42 -27.41
N ALA A 83 1.65 10.51 -27.76
CA ALA A 83 1.01 9.59 -28.67
C ALA A 83 1.83 9.48 -29.98
N CYS A 84 2.26 8.26 -30.30
CA CYS A 84 2.96 7.99 -31.55
C CYS A 84 1.93 8.05 -32.70
N PRO A 85 2.28 8.58 -33.89
CA PRO A 85 1.48 8.39 -35.11
C PRO A 85 1.21 6.89 -35.36
N PRO A 86 0.16 6.53 -36.11
CA PRO A 86 -0.27 5.14 -36.26
C PRO A 86 0.86 4.27 -36.84
N CYS A 87 1.45 3.43 -35.99
CA CYS A 87 2.54 2.53 -36.34
C CYS A 87 2.01 1.10 -36.46
N PRO A 88 2.31 0.37 -37.55
CA PRO A 88 1.75 -0.96 -37.80
C PRO A 88 2.43 -2.10 -37.01
N LEU A 89 3.43 -1.82 -36.16
CA LEU A 89 4.12 -2.87 -35.40
C LEU A 89 3.35 -3.25 -34.12
N ALA A 90 2.87 -4.50 -34.09
CA ALA A 90 2.13 -5.15 -33.00
C ALA A 90 2.96 -5.40 -31.72
N ARG A 91 3.62 -4.38 -31.15
CA ARG A 91 4.38 -4.52 -29.89
C ARG A 91 4.13 -3.38 -28.90
N HIS A 92 2.88 -2.96 -28.72
CA HIS A 92 2.49 -2.17 -27.54
C HIS A 92 1.11 -2.59 -26.98
N ARG A 93 0.99 -3.87 -26.61
CA ARG A 93 -0.22 -4.43 -25.96
C ARG A 93 -0.35 -4.12 -24.46
N ARG A 94 0.56 -3.34 -23.86
CA ARG A 94 0.57 -3.05 -22.41
C ARG A 94 0.16 -1.62 -22.04
N GLY A 95 -0.37 -0.85 -23.00
CA GLY A 95 -0.86 0.52 -22.78
C GLY A 95 -2.38 0.67 -22.89
N HIS A 96 -3.07 -0.27 -23.53
CA HIS A 96 -4.52 -0.28 -23.58
C HIS A 96 -5.03 -1.21 -22.49
N GLY A 97 -5.69 -0.64 -21.49
CA GLY A 97 -6.41 -1.39 -20.48
C GLY A 97 -7.34 -2.38 -21.15
N GLY A 98 -7.02 -3.66 -20.99
CA GLY A 98 -7.80 -4.78 -21.46
C GLY A 98 -7.56 -5.92 -20.50
N GLY A 99 -8.52 -6.14 -19.61
CA GLY A 99 -8.62 -7.38 -18.88
C GLY A 99 -8.83 -8.56 -19.84
N GLY A 100 -8.37 -9.72 -19.40
CA GLY A 100 -8.35 -10.97 -20.16
C GLY A 100 -6.89 -11.39 -20.32
N GLY A 101 -6.40 -12.46 -19.71
CA GLY A 101 -7.04 -13.68 -19.26
C GLY A 101 -6.08 -14.80 -19.63
N GLY A 102 -5.69 -15.63 -18.64
CA GLY A 102 -4.77 -16.77 -18.82
C GLY A 102 -3.32 -16.33 -18.94
N GLY A 103 -2.35 -16.88 -18.22
CA GLY A 103 -2.25 -18.10 -17.44
C GLY A 103 -0.75 -18.39 -17.36
N GLY A 104 -0.29 -19.02 -16.27
CA GLY A 104 1.06 -19.55 -16.17
C GLY A 104 1.89 -18.99 -15.02
N GLY A 105 2.09 -19.82 -13.99
CA GLY A 105 3.30 -19.81 -13.16
C GLY A 105 3.30 -18.97 -11.88
N GLY A 106 2.32 -18.10 -11.63
CA GLY A 106 2.26 -17.36 -10.37
C GLY A 106 1.71 -18.24 -9.25
N GLU A 107 2.53 -18.55 -8.25
CA GLU A 107 2.01 -18.92 -6.93
C GLU A 107 0.95 -17.88 -6.51
N ARG A 108 -0.26 -18.33 -6.16
CA ARG A 108 -1.36 -17.46 -5.73
C ARG A 108 -1.50 -17.58 -4.22
N PRO A 109 -0.59 -17.02 -3.42
CA PRO A 109 -0.52 -17.26 -1.98
C PRO A 109 -1.73 -16.74 -1.20
N PHE A 110 -2.65 -16.01 -1.84
CA PHE A 110 -3.80 -15.41 -1.18
C PHE A 110 -5.13 -16.13 -1.55
N PRO A 111 -5.52 -17.20 -0.84
CA PRO A 111 -6.83 -17.83 -1.00
C PRO A 111 -7.96 -16.97 -0.40
N CYS A 112 -9.14 -17.06 -0.97
CA CYS A 112 -10.37 -16.57 -0.36
C CYS A 112 -10.84 -17.58 0.70
N PRO A 113 -11.24 -17.13 1.92
CA PRO A 113 -11.74 -18.04 2.95
C PRO A 113 -13.17 -18.53 2.69
N LEU A 114 -13.91 -17.88 1.80
CA LEU A 114 -15.34 -18.14 1.56
C LEU A 114 -15.61 -18.90 0.26
N CYS A 115 -14.59 -19.07 -0.58
CA CYS A 115 -14.71 -19.77 -1.86
C CYS A 115 -13.33 -20.24 -2.35
N PRO A 116 -13.26 -21.19 -3.29
CA PRO A 116 -11.99 -21.78 -3.74
C PRO A 116 -11.11 -20.85 -4.60
N ARG A 117 -11.44 -19.55 -4.69
CA ARG A 117 -10.67 -18.58 -5.50
C ARG A 117 -9.38 -18.19 -4.79
N ARG A 118 -8.28 -18.23 -5.53
CA ARG A 118 -6.96 -17.73 -5.09
C ARG A 118 -6.59 -16.43 -5.81
N PHE A 119 -5.68 -15.63 -5.28
CA PHE A 119 -5.28 -14.35 -5.88
C PHE A 119 -3.76 -14.19 -5.79
N GLY A 120 -3.19 -13.49 -6.77
CA GLY A 120 -1.75 -13.19 -6.82
C GLY A 120 -1.34 -12.07 -5.84
N ASP A 121 -2.29 -11.25 -5.39
CA ASP A 121 -2.04 -10.16 -4.43
C ASP A 121 -3.21 -9.96 -3.45
N ARG A 122 -2.93 -9.42 -2.25
CA ARG A 122 -3.94 -9.13 -1.22
C ARG A 122 -4.99 -8.09 -1.65
N GLY A 123 -4.64 -7.19 -2.57
CA GLY A 123 -5.56 -6.18 -3.08
C GLY A 123 -6.66 -6.79 -3.94
N ALA A 124 -6.30 -7.73 -4.81
CA ALA A 124 -7.25 -8.47 -5.64
C ALA A 124 -8.18 -9.33 -4.78
N LEU A 125 -7.67 -10.02 -3.76
CA LEU A 125 -8.50 -10.76 -2.80
C LEU A 125 -9.51 -9.84 -2.08
N ARG A 126 -9.07 -8.68 -1.58
CA ARG A 126 -9.96 -7.73 -0.89
C ARG A 126 -11.08 -7.21 -1.80
N ARG A 127 -10.77 -6.86 -3.05
CA ARG A 127 -11.78 -6.41 -4.02
C ARG A 127 -12.78 -7.52 -4.33
N HIS A 128 -12.30 -8.75 -4.50
CA HIS A 128 -13.17 -9.91 -4.69
C HIS A 128 -14.12 -10.11 -3.51
N ARG A 129 -13.61 -10.11 -2.27
CA ARG A 129 -14.44 -10.27 -1.07
C ARG A 129 -15.50 -9.17 -0.96
N ARG A 130 -15.12 -7.91 -1.15
CA ARG A 130 -16.08 -6.78 -1.08
C ARG A 130 -17.18 -6.87 -2.13
N GLY A 131 -16.88 -7.41 -3.31
CA GLY A 131 -17.84 -7.49 -4.41
C GLY A 131 -18.69 -8.78 -4.43
N LYS A 132 -18.12 -9.91 -4.00
CA LYS A 132 -18.77 -11.24 -4.08
C LYS A 132 -19.19 -11.82 -2.74
N HIS A 133 -18.68 -11.27 -1.64
CA HIS A 133 -19.06 -11.62 -0.28
C HIS A 133 -19.41 -10.35 0.54
N PRO A 134 -20.34 -9.51 0.06
CA PRO A 134 -20.78 -8.33 0.80
C PRO A 134 -21.59 -8.78 2.02
N GLY A 135 -20.97 -8.80 3.20
CA GLY A 135 -21.63 -9.21 4.45
C GLY A 135 -20.77 -10.09 5.34
N ASP A 136 -19.71 -10.69 4.79
CA ASP A 136 -18.73 -11.48 5.55
C ASP A 136 -17.54 -10.58 5.95
N GLY A 137 -17.86 -9.60 6.80
CA GLY A 137 -16.88 -8.88 7.61
C GLY A 137 -16.66 -9.63 8.93
N PRO A 138 -15.53 -9.42 9.63
CA PRO A 138 -15.34 -9.97 10.97
C PRO A 138 -16.43 -9.51 11.93
#